data_AF-A0A3N5K7K3-F1
#
_entry.id   AF-A0A3N5K7K3-F1
#
_cell.length_a   1.000
_cell.length_b   1.000
_cell.length_c   1.000
_cell.angle_alpha   90.00
_cell.angle_beta   90.00
_cell.angle_gamma   90.00
#
_symmetry.space_group_name_H-M   'P 1'
#
loop_
_entity.id
_entity.type
_entity.pdbx_description
1 polymer ?
#
loop_
_entity_poly.entity_id
_entity_poly.type
_entity_poly.pdbx_seq_one_letter_code
_entity_poly.pdbx_strand_id
1 'polypeptide(L)' 'MPWRVVEAEPLSDFRLRVQFVDGLKGVVDMAALVHSTSAGVFAQLADPARFSQVF' A
#
# COMPACT_ATOMS: atom_id res chain seq x y z
N MET A 1 19.08 -10.87 3.47
CA MET A 1 17.74 -11.20 4.01
C MET A 1 16.73 -10.44 3.16
N PRO A 2 15.61 -11.07 2.74
CA PRO A 2 14.77 -10.49 1.69
C PRO A 2 13.92 -9.36 2.26
N TRP A 3 13.58 -8.38 1.41
CA TRP A 3 12.75 -7.21 1.72
C TRP A 3 11.38 -7.61 2.27
N ARG A 4 11.29 -7.83 3.58
CA ARG A 4 10.04 -8.12 4.30
C ARG A 4 9.57 -6.84 4.97
N VAL A 5 8.33 -6.44 4.66
CA VAL A 5 7.65 -5.33 5.34
C VAL A 5 7.25 -5.76 6.75
N VAL A 6 7.50 -4.89 7.73
CA VAL A 6 7.12 -5.07 9.14
C VAL A 6 6.07 -4.07 9.61
N GLU A 7 5.92 -2.96 8.90
CA GLU A 7 4.93 -1.93 9.18
C GLU A 7 4.45 -1.35 7.84
N ALA A 8 3.14 -1.13 7.73
CA ALA A 8 2.53 -0.45 6.60
C ALA A 8 1.47 0.52 7.13
N GLU A 9 1.62 1.79 6.77
CA GLU A 9 0.74 2.88 7.21
C GLU A 9 0.10 3.53 5.96
N PRO A 10 -1.23 3.59 5.88
CA PRO A 10 -1.91 4.30 4.80
C PRO A 10 -1.74 5.81 4.97
N LEU A 11 -1.40 6.46 3.87
CA LEU A 11 -1.34 7.91 3.71
C LEU A 11 -2.46 8.38 2.78
N SER A 12 -2.61 9.69 2.64
CA SER A 12 -3.50 10.27 1.63
C SER A 12 -3.11 9.84 0.21
N ASP A 13 -4.07 9.93 -0.70
CA ASP A 13 -3.87 9.73 -2.14
C ASP A 13 -3.39 8.31 -2.50
N PHE A 14 -3.87 7.30 -1.76
CA PHE A 14 -3.53 5.89 -1.97
C PHE A 14 -2.02 5.60 -1.87
N ARG A 15 -1.33 6.30 -0.98
CA ARG A 15 0.08 6.03 -0.68
C ARG A 15 0.21 5.16 0.55
N LEU A 16 1.26 4.34 0.58
CA LEU A 16 1.64 3.57 1.78
C LEU A 16 3.04 3.98 2.20
N ARG A 17 3.21 4.30 3.48
CA ARG A 17 4.53 4.25 4.10
C ARG A 17 4.78 2.82 4.54
N VAL A 18 5.92 2.26 4.15
CA VAL A 18 6.35 0.92 4.56
C VAL A 18 7.67 0.99 5.31
N GLN A 19 7.83 0.10 6.29
CA GLN A 19 9.11 -0.17 6.93
C GLN A 19 9.50 -1.62 6.68
N PHE A 20 10.76 -1.85 6.32
CA PHE A 20 11.32 -3.19 6.15
C PHE A 20 12.04 -3.67 7.42
N VAL A 21 12.27 -4.99 7.51
CA VAL A 21 12.99 -5.64 8.64
C VAL A 21 14.39 -5.08 8.88
N ASP A 22 15.03 -4.50 7.87
CA ASP A 22 16.35 -3.88 7.97
C ASP A 22 16.29 -2.40 8.43
N GLY A 23 15.10 -1.90 8.73
CA GLY A 23 14.85 -0.52 9.15
C GLY A 23 14.66 0.46 8.00
N LEU A 24 14.82 0.05 6.73
CA LEU A 24 14.59 0.92 5.59
C LEU A 24 13.11 1.33 5.53
N LYS A 25 12.86 2.61 5.29
CA LYS A 25 11.51 3.16 5.12
C LYS A 25 11.34 3.70 3.72
N GLY A 26 10.15 3.53 3.17
CA GLY A 26 9.79 4.02 1.85
C GLY A 26 8.34 4.46 1.76
N VAL A 27 8.02 5.23 0.74
CA VAL A 27 6.64 5.53 0.35
C VAL A 27 6.41 4.93 -1.02
N VAL A 28 5.31 4.18 -1.16
CA VAL A 28 4.85 3.65 -2.44
C VAL A 28 3.52 4.30 -2.81
N ASP A 29 3.41 4.74 -4.05
CA ASP A 29 2.16 5.20 -4.65
C ASP A 29 1.43 4.02 -5.27
N MET A 30 0.24 3.73 -4.73
CA MET A 30 -0.60 2.63 -5.19
C MET A 30 -1.74 3.11 -6.11
N ALA A 31 -1.89 4.41 -6.36
CA ALA A 31 -3.06 4.97 -7.03
C ALA A 31 -3.27 4.33 -8.41
N ALA A 32 -2.20 4.24 -9.22
CA ALA A 32 -2.27 3.61 -10.53
C ALA A 32 -2.60 2.11 -10.47
N LEU A 33 -2.18 1.41 -9.42
CA LEU A 33 -2.38 -0.03 -9.26
C LEU A 33 -3.82 -0.36 -8.85
N VAL A 34 -4.37 0.36 -7.87
CA VAL A 34 -5.72 0.09 -7.35
C VAL A 34 -6.82 0.58 -8.29
N HIS A 35 -6.53 1.58 -9.13
CA HIS A 35 -7.45 2.08 -10.17
C HIS A 35 -7.25 1.43 -11.54
N SER A 36 -6.30 0.49 -11.67
CA SER A 36 -6.10 -0.20 -12.94
C SER A 36 -7.34 -1.01 -13.33
N THR A 37 -7.66 -1.05 -14.62
CA THR A 37 -8.69 -1.95 -15.16
C THR A 37 -8.36 -3.43 -14.94
N SER A 38 -7.09 -3.75 -14.70
CA SER A 38 -6.59 -5.09 -14.37
C SER A 38 -6.37 -5.32 -12.87
N ALA A 39 -6.80 -4.41 -12.00
CA ALA A 39 -6.57 -4.52 -10.55
C ALA A 39 -7.18 -5.78 -9.91
N GLY A 40 -8.20 -6.38 -10.54
CA GLY A 40 -8.79 -7.65 -10.12
C GLY A 40 -9.29 -7.59 -8.67
N VAL A 41 -8.79 -8.49 -7.81
CA VAL A 41 -9.16 -8.53 -6.38
C VAL A 41 -8.80 -7.25 -5.62
N PHE A 42 -7.79 -6.50 -6.09
CA PHE A 42 -7.34 -5.25 -5.48
C PHE A 42 -8.17 -4.03 -5.89
N ALA A 43 -9.09 -4.15 -6.86
CA ALA A 43 -9.96 -3.05 -7.27
C ALA A 43 -10.81 -2.51 -6.10
N GLN A 44 -11.07 -3.34 -5.09
CA GLN A 44 -11.76 -2.95 -3.86
C GLN A 44 -10.97 -1.92 -3.03
N LEU A 45 -9.66 -1.83 -3.22
CA LEU A 45 -8.80 -0.84 -2.55
C LEU A 45 -8.85 0.54 -3.20
N ALA A 46 -9.58 0.70 -4.32
CA ALA A 46 -9.89 2.03 -4.86
C ALA A 46 -10.89 2.81 -3.98
N ASP A 47 -11.59 2.13 -3.06
CA ASP A 47 -12.35 2.80 -2.00
C ASP A 47 -11.39 3.28 -0.89
N PRO A 48 -11.26 4.60 -0.64
CA PRO A 48 -10.37 5.14 0.38
C PRO A 48 -10.61 4.55 1.77
N ALA A 49 -11.87 4.25 2.12
CA ALA A 49 -12.21 3.70 3.44
C ALA A 49 -11.71 2.27 3.62
N ARG A 50 -11.61 1.51 2.51
CA ARG A 50 -11.00 0.17 2.52
C ARG A 50 -9.49 0.26 2.47
N PHE A 51 -8.95 1.18 1.67
CA PHE A 51 -7.51 1.40 1.60
C PHE A 51 -6.91 1.77 2.95
N SER A 52 -7.63 2.52 3.79
CA SER A 52 -7.16 2.92 5.12
C SER A 52 -7.14 1.78 6.16
N GLN A 53 -7.69 0.60 5.84
CA GLN A 53 -7.73 -0.55 6.76
C GLN A 53 -6.51 -1.46 6.59
N VAL A 54 -5.32 -0.88 6.50
CA VAL A 54 -4.07 -1.66 6.46
C VAL A 54 -3.84 -2.25 7.85
N PHE A 55 -3.63 -3.57 7.93
CA PHE A 55 -3.38 -4.32 9.16
C PHE A 55 -2.01 -4.99 9.14
#